data_AF-A0A9N9R6B7-F1
#
_entry.id   AF-A0A9N9R6B7-F1
#
_cell.length_a   1.000
_cell.length_b   1.000
_cell.length_c   1.000
_cell.angle_alpha   90.00
_cell.angle_beta   90.00
_cell.angle_gamma   90.00
#
_symmetry.space_group_name_H-M   'P 1'
#
loop_
_entity.id
_entity.type
_entity.pdbx_description
1 polymer ?
#
loop_
_entity_poly.entity_id
_entity_poly.type
_entity_poly.pdbx_seq_one_letter_code
_entity_poly.pdbx_strand_id
1 'polypeptide(L)'
;MKSESRLAFQKSSQDSDRSAMVITCTPLLWKMLVERGRLYVRWEVCRVENFTIAICCAKCSLYGHNEKMWQQDNVTCSRCGVIGHKPEDCTADKQRYATCYHFGQKATDSHVTGARDCPARIHAERRMVESTNY
;
A
#
# COMPACT_ATOMS: atom_id res chain seq x y z
N MET A 1 1.00 15.17 31.46
CA MET A 1 0.80 13.76 31.04
C MET A 1 0.94 13.69 29.53
N LYS A 2 1.87 12.89 28.99
CA LYS A 2 1.83 12.55 27.56
C LYS A 2 0.63 11.62 27.37
N SER A 3 -0.23 11.90 26.41
CA SER A 3 -1.36 11.04 26.09
C SER A 3 -0.86 9.68 25.63
N GLU A 4 -1.38 8.58 26.20
CA GLU A 4 -0.98 7.21 25.82
C GLU A 4 -1.33 6.86 24.38
N SER A 5 -2.27 7.59 23.78
CA SER A 5 -2.60 7.52 22.37
C SER A 5 -3.05 8.88 21.81
N ARG A 6 -2.95 9.05 20.49
CA ARG A 6 -3.42 10.21 19.73
C ARG A 6 -3.95 9.75 18.37
N LEU A 7 -5.04 10.34 17.91
CA LEU A 7 -5.51 10.15 16.54
C LEU A 7 -4.50 10.75 15.56
N ALA A 8 -3.97 9.94 14.65
CA ALA A 8 -3.11 10.41 13.57
C ALA A 8 -3.96 11.00 12.45
N PHE A 9 -4.89 10.21 11.91
CA PHE A 9 -5.87 10.63 10.92
C PHE A 9 -6.98 9.59 10.76
N GLN A 10 -8.07 10.01 10.12
CA GLN A 10 -9.20 9.15 9.76
C GLN A 10 -9.26 9.04 8.24
N LYS A 11 -9.50 7.82 7.75
CA LYS A 11 -9.82 7.55 6.35
C LYS A 11 -11.30 7.20 6.27
N SER A 12 -12.10 8.08 5.69
CA SER A 12 -13.44 7.76 5.23
C SER A 12 -13.34 7.11 3.85
N SER A 13 -14.15 6.07 3.61
CA SER A 13 -14.39 5.62 2.23
C SER A 13 -15.58 6.40 1.69
N GLN A 14 -15.54 6.83 0.42
CA GLN A 14 -16.68 7.50 -0.22
C GLN A 14 -17.87 6.54 -0.42
N ASP A 15 -17.61 5.23 -0.48
CA ASP A 15 -18.59 4.19 -0.79
C ASP A 15 -19.08 3.38 0.43
N SER A 16 -18.71 3.77 1.66
CA SER A 16 -19.16 3.05 2.85
C SER A 16 -19.28 3.94 4.09
N ASP A 17 -20.29 3.71 4.92
CA ASP A 17 -20.41 4.28 6.28
C ASP A 17 -19.29 3.82 7.24
N ARG A 18 -18.33 3.02 6.76
CA ARG A 18 -17.17 2.59 7.54
C ARG A 18 -16.04 3.61 7.39
N SER A 19 -15.50 4.00 8.53
CA SER A 19 -14.27 4.80 8.59
C SER A 19 -13.16 4.01 9.29
N ALA A 20 -11.94 4.14 8.77
CA ALA A 20 -10.75 3.59 9.40
C ALA A 20 -10.03 4.70 10.16
N MET A 21 -9.68 4.45 11.42
CA MET A 21 -8.93 5.38 12.26
C MET A 21 -7.51 4.87 12.44
N VAL A 22 -6.53 5.74 12.20
CA VAL A 22 -5.12 5.45 12.48
C VAL A 22 -4.74 6.19 13.74
N ILE A 23 -4.29 5.46 14.75
CA ILE A 23 -3.88 6.02 16.04
C ILE A 23 -2.38 5.78 16.26
N THR A 24 -1.70 6.80 16.77
CA THR A 24 -0.36 6.65 17.35
C THR A 24 -0.51 6.32 18.83
N CYS A 25 0.23 5.36 19.35
CA CYS A 25 0.17 4.95 20.75
C CYS A 25 1.54 4.51 21.27
N THR A 26 1.65 4.27 22.57
CA THR A 26 2.86 3.70 23.17
C THR A 26 3.03 2.22 22.76
N PRO A 27 4.27 1.68 22.73
CA PRO A 27 4.51 0.28 22.33
C PRO A 27 3.73 -0.74 23.16
N LEU A 28 3.56 -0.47 24.47
CA LEU A 28 2.77 -1.32 25.36
C LEU A 28 1.29 -1.36 24.92
N LEU A 29 0.70 -0.20 24.66
CA LEU A 29 -0.68 -0.09 24.20
C LEU A 29 -0.85 -0.70 22.81
N TRP A 30 0.08 -0.44 21.88
CA TRP A 30 0.10 -1.06 20.56
C TRP A 30 0.04 -2.59 20.65
N LYS A 31 0.93 -3.21 21.45
CA LYS A 31 0.97 -4.65 21.63
C LYS A 31 -0.37 -5.19 22.15
N MET A 32 -0.92 -4.56 23.18
CA MET A 32 -2.22 -4.94 23.75
C MET A 32 -3.39 -4.83 22.76
N LEU A 33 -3.34 -3.84 21.87
CA LEU A 33 -4.36 -3.61 20.85
C LEU A 33 -4.28 -4.63 19.72
N VAL A 34 -3.07 -4.88 19.20
CA VAL A 34 -2.83 -5.83 18.11
C VAL A 34 -3.10 -7.27 18.56
N GLU A 35 -2.68 -7.66 19.77
CA GLU A 35 -2.95 -8.98 20.34
C GLU A 35 -4.45 -9.25 20.52
N ARG A 36 -5.23 -8.22 20.88
CA ARG A 36 -6.70 -8.33 20.92
C ARG A 36 -7.33 -8.46 19.54
N GLY A 37 -6.75 -7.80 18.53
CA GLY A 37 -7.20 -7.79 17.13
C GLY A 37 -8.55 -7.12 16.86
N ARG A 38 -9.36 -6.88 17.89
CA ARG A 38 -10.67 -6.22 17.82
C ARG A 38 -10.90 -5.35 19.05
N LEU A 39 -11.55 -4.21 18.84
CA LEU A 39 -12.08 -3.34 19.88
C LEU A 39 -13.60 -3.28 19.75
N TYR A 40 -14.27 -3.25 20.89
CA TYR A 40 -15.71 -3.08 20.96
C TYR A 40 -15.97 -1.66 21.44
N VAL A 41 -16.55 -0.83 20.56
CA VAL A 41 -16.85 0.57 20.84
C VAL A 41 -18.35 0.76 20.69
N ARG A 42 -19.05 0.92 21.82
CA ARG A 42 -20.52 0.88 21.87
C ARG A 42 -21.03 -0.45 21.30
N TRP A 43 -21.79 -0.40 20.20
CA TRP A 43 -22.38 -1.55 19.52
C TRP A 43 -21.58 -1.97 18.28
N GLU A 44 -20.41 -1.36 18.06
CA GLU A 44 -19.58 -1.59 16.88
C GLU A 44 -18.34 -2.41 17.21
N VAL A 45 -17.93 -3.24 16.25
CA VAL A 45 -16.68 -4.00 16.30
C VAL A 45 -15.67 -3.35 15.37
N CYS A 46 -14.62 -2.78 15.94
CA CYS A 46 -13.50 -2.19 15.20
C CYS A 46 -12.36 -3.21 15.10
N ARG A 47 -12.04 -3.64 13.87
CA ARG A 47 -10.86 -4.48 13.63
C ARG A 47 -9.60 -3.65 13.86
N VAL A 48 -8.65 -4.20 14.62
CA VAL A 48 -7.36 -3.60 14.88
C VAL A 48 -6.31 -4.30 14.03
N GLU A 49 -5.56 -3.52 13.27
CA GLU A 49 -4.45 -4.00 12.45
C GLU A 49 -3.31 -2.99 12.48
N ASN A 50 -2.11 -3.48 12.17
CA ASN A 50 -0.99 -2.60 11.91
C ASN A 50 -1.27 -1.73 10.69
N PHE A 51 -1.06 -0.43 10.84
CA PHE A 51 -1.13 0.46 9.71
C PHE A 51 0.21 0.45 8.98
N THR A 52 0.23 -0.20 7.81
CA THR A 52 1.36 -0.16 6.86
C THR A 52 0.88 0.31 5.50
N ILE A 53 1.68 1.15 4.85
CA ILE A 53 1.45 1.57 3.47
C ILE A 53 2.71 1.29 2.66
N ALA A 54 2.62 0.35 1.73
CA ALA A 54 3.59 0.24 0.65
C ALA A 54 3.26 1.29 -0.41
N ILE A 55 4.04 2.38 -0.46
CA ILE A 55 3.87 3.43 -1.47
C ILE A 55 4.33 2.88 -2.82
N CYS A 56 3.43 2.88 -3.81
CA CYS A 56 3.73 2.60 -5.21
C CYS A 56 3.92 3.92 -5.95
N CYS A 57 5.07 4.12 -6.58
CA CYS A 57 5.36 5.33 -7.36
C CYS A 57 4.51 5.35 -8.63
N ALA A 58 3.75 6.43 -8.84
CA ALA A 58 2.90 6.57 -10.02
C ALA A 58 3.68 6.65 -11.35
N LYS A 59 4.94 7.11 -11.30
CA LYS A 59 5.78 7.24 -12.51
C LYS A 59 6.44 5.94 -12.92
N CYS A 60 7.09 5.23 -12.00
CA CYS A 60 7.84 4.02 -12.35
C CYS A 60 7.09 2.71 -12.03
N SER A 61 5.95 2.78 -11.35
CA SER A 61 5.18 1.62 -10.89
C SER A 61 5.98 0.67 -9.99
N LEU A 62 6.94 1.19 -9.21
CA LEU A 62 7.71 0.44 -8.20
C LEU A 62 7.36 0.87 -6.78
N TYR A 63 7.59 -0.03 -5.83
CA TYR A 63 7.37 0.23 -4.41
C TYR A 63 8.61 0.88 -3.76
N GLY A 64 8.36 1.66 -2.70
CA GLY A 64 9.41 2.16 -1.80
C GLY A 64 9.83 3.61 -2.01
N HIS A 65 9.28 4.29 -3.00
CA HIS A 65 9.41 5.74 -3.16
C HIS A 65 8.12 6.33 -3.72
N ASN A 66 7.94 7.64 -3.54
CA ASN A 66 6.84 8.38 -4.12
C ASN A 66 7.27 9.05 -5.45
N GLU A 67 6.29 9.53 -6.20
CA GLU A 67 6.53 10.22 -7.48
C GLU A 67 7.46 11.43 -7.38
N LYS A 68 7.50 12.14 -6.25
CA LYS A 68 8.37 13.31 -6.05
C LYS A 68 9.83 12.94 -5.92
N MET A 69 10.13 11.70 -5.51
CA MET A 69 11.49 11.16 -5.43
C MET A 69 11.99 10.67 -6.79
N TRP A 70 11.12 10.58 -7.80
CA TRP A 70 11.49 10.18 -9.14
C TRP A 70 12.12 11.36 -9.89
N GLN A 71 13.41 11.23 -10.21
CA GLN A 71 14.20 12.30 -10.84
C GLN A 71 14.23 12.24 -12.37
N GLN A 72 13.70 11.18 -12.98
CA GLN A 72 13.70 11.04 -14.44
C GLN A 72 12.42 11.68 -15.03
N ASP A 73 12.53 12.21 -16.25
CA ASP A 73 11.39 12.79 -16.98
C ASP A 73 10.59 11.73 -17.78
N ASN A 74 10.88 10.46 -17.55
CA ASN A 74 10.19 9.35 -18.18
C ASN A 74 9.16 8.73 -17.22
N VAL A 75 8.28 7.93 -17.81
CA VAL A 75 7.25 7.17 -17.11
C VAL A 75 7.31 5.72 -17.56
N THR A 76 7.07 4.79 -16.64
CA THR A 76 6.88 3.38 -16.93
C THR A 76 5.43 3.14 -17.27
N CYS A 77 5.17 2.58 -18.45
CA CYS A 77 3.84 2.18 -18.85
C CYS A 77 3.30 1.10 -17.90
N SER A 78 2.21 1.39 -17.19
CA SER A 78 1.59 0.44 -16.26
C SER A 78 1.03 -0.82 -16.94
N ARG A 79 0.81 -0.77 -18.27
CA ARG A 79 0.31 -1.88 -19.09
C ARG A 79 1.39 -2.83 -19.53
N CYS A 80 2.59 -2.37 -19.91
CA CYS A 80 3.64 -3.23 -20.48
C CYS A 80 4.96 -3.23 -19.70
N GLY A 81 5.12 -2.36 -18.69
CA GLY A 81 6.32 -2.26 -17.87
C GLY A 81 7.53 -1.62 -18.57
N VAL A 82 7.36 -1.06 -19.77
CA VAL A 82 8.44 -0.39 -20.51
C VAL A 82 8.46 1.09 -20.15
N ILE A 83 9.68 1.63 -19.99
CA ILE A 83 9.93 3.04 -19.72
C ILE A 83 9.86 3.84 -21.02
N GLY A 84 9.24 5.02 -20.97
CA GLY A 84 9.27 6.02 -22.04
C GLY A 84 7.92 6.35 -22.68
N HIS A 85 6.83 5.71 -22.26
CA HIS A 85 5.49 6.03 -22.75
C HIS A 85 4.41 5.77 -21.69
N LYS A 86 3.27 6.44 -21.83
CA LYS A 86 2.12 6.23 -20.95
C LYS A 86 1.24 5.07 -21.44
N PRO A 87 0.36 4.50 -20.60
CA PRO A 87 -0.53 3.40 -21.01
C PRO A 87 -1.41 3.72 -22.22
N GLU A 88 -1.76 4.99 -22.42
CA GLU A 88 -2.60 5.45 -23.54
C GLU A 88 -1.89 5.33 -24.89
N ASP A 89 -0.56 5.47 -24.91
CA ASP A 89 0.29 5.39 -26.10
C ASP A 89 0.87 3.98 -26.31
N CYS A 90 0.40 2.99 -25.56
CA CYS A 90 0.99 1.65 -25.53
C CYS A 90 0.52 0.78 -26.70
N THR A 91 1.47 0.36 -27.55
CA THR A 91 1.24 -0.52 -28.70
C THR A 91 1.53 -1.99 -28.40
N ALA A 92 1.82 -2.36 -27.15
CA ALA A 92 2.14 -3.74 -26.80
C ALA A 92 0.89 -4.64 -26.83
N ASP A 93 0.99 -5.76 -27.55
CA ASP A 93 -0.08 -6.75 -27.66
C ASP A 93 -0.39 -7.46 -26.34
N LYS A 94 0.65 -7.63 -25.50
CA LYS A 94 0.54 -8.35 -24.22
C LYS A 94 0.65 -7.40 -23.04
N GLN A 95 -0.29 -7.54 -22.12
CA GLN A 95 -0.25 -6.86 -20.84
C GLN A 95 0.83 -7.50 -19.96
N ARG A 96 1.71 -6.67 -19.41
CA ARG A 96 2.72 -7.01 -18.43
C ARG A 96 2.63 -5.95 -17.36
N TYR A 97 1.97 -6.27 -16.26
CA TYR A 97 1.82 -5.35 -15.15
C TYR A 97 3.19 -4.92 -14.64
N ALA A 98 3.47 -3.61 -14.70
CA ALA A 98 4.80 -3.04 -14.51
C ALA A 98 5.42 -3.44 -13.15
N THR A 99 4.62 -3.44 -12.09
CA THR A 99 5.05 -3.87 -10.74
C THR A 99 5.60 -5.29 -10.74
N CYS A 100 4.88 -6.25 -11.34
CA CYS A 100 5.28 -7.65 -11.38
C CYS A 100 6.44 -7.92 -12.32
N TYR A 101 6.44 -7.26 -13.47
CA TYR A 101 7.50 -7.37 -14.46
C TYR A 101 8.86 -6.98 -13.86
N HIS A 102 8.92 -5.83 -13.19
CA HIS A 102 10.14 -5.39 -12.52
C HIS A 102 10.48 -6.19 -11.26
N PHE A 103 9.48 -6.81 -10.62
CA PHE A 103 9.70 -7.73 -9.50
C PHE A 103 10.25 -9.10 -9.92
N GLY A 104 10.51 -9.32 -11.22
CA GLY A 104 11.07 -10.57 -11.74
C GLY A 104 10.06 -11.70 -11.85
N GLN A 105 8.76 -11.42 -11.72
CA GLN A 105 7.71 -12.39 -11.98
C GLN A 105 7.45 -12.49 -13.48
N LYS A 106 7.14 -13.69 -13.95
CA LYS A 106 6.65 -13.86 -15.33
C LYS A 106 5.38 -13.03 -15.51
N ALA A 107 5.23 -12.41 -16.68
CA ALA A 107 4.02 -11.69 -17.03
C ALA A 107 2.81 -12.61 -16.79
N THR A 108 1.91 -12.17 -15.91
CA THR A 108 0.67 -12.88 -15.59
C THR A 108 -0.47 -11.90 -15.81
N ASP A 109 -1.50 -12.33 -16.53
CA ASP A 109 -2.68 -11.51 -16.81
C ASP A 109 -3.70 -11.51 -15.64
N SER A 110 -3.29 -11.99 -14.47
CA SER A 110 -4.21 -12.34 -13.37
C SER A 110 -4.74 -11.15 -12.56
N HIS A 111 -4.07 -9.99 -12.58
CA HIS A 111 -4.42 -8.86 -11.71
C HIS A 111 -3.82 -7.53 -12.18
N VAL A 112 -4.48 -6.40 -11.89
CA VAL A 112 -3.96 -5.07 -12.29
C VAL A 112 -2.69 -4.63 -11.55
N THR A 113 -1.89 -3.74 -12.15
CA THR A 113 -0.68 -3.17 -11.54
C THR A 113 -0.99 -2.61 -10.15
N GLY A 114 -0.34 -3.15 -9.12
CA GLY A 114 -0.54 -2.74 -7.73
C GLY A 114 -1.83 -3.21 -7.05
N ALA A 115 -2.55 -4.16 -7.65
CA ALA A 115 -3.68 -4.85 -7.01
C ALA A 115 -3.28 -5.50 -5.67
N ARG A 116 -4.25 -5.76 -4.80
CA ARG A 116 -4.00 -6.29 -3.44
C ARG A 116 -3.36 -7.68 -3.45
N ASP A 117 -3.66 -8.48 -4.46
CA ASP A 117 -3.12 -9.81 -4.73
C ASP A 117 -1.79 -9.79 -5.51
N CYS A 118 -1.27 -8.61 -5.85
CA CYS A 118 0.00 -8.47 -6.55
C CYS A 118 1.17 -8.98 -5.69
N PRO A 119 1.99 -9.94 -6.16
CA PRO A 119 3.13 -10.45 -5.40
C PRO A 119 4.15 -9.37 -5.00
N ALA A 120 4.38 -8.40 -5.88
CA ALA A 120 5.27 -7.27 -5.61
C ALA A 120 4.74 -6.39 -4.46
N ARG A 121 3.42 -6.21 -4.39
CA ARG A 121 2.76 -5.48 -3.31
C ARG A 121 2.87 -6.21 -1.99
N ILE A 122 2.53 -7.50 -1.98
CA ILE A 122 2.61 -8.35 -0.78
C ILE A 122 4.03 -8.34 -0.22
N HIS A 123 5.04 -8.46 -1.09
CA HIS A 123 6.44 -8.38 -0.69
C HIS A 123 6.80 -7.00 -0.11
N ALA A 124 6.37 -5.91 -0.74
CA ALA A 124 6.64 -4.55 -0.28
C ALA A 124 5.96 -4.26 1.07
N GLU A 125 4.70 -4.66 1.25
CA GLU A 125 3.97 -4.51 2.51
C GLU A 125 4.65 -5.32 3.63
N ARG A 126 5.07 -6.55 3.36
CA ARG A 126 5.81 -7.37 4.34
C ARG A 126 7.12 -6.70 4.76
N ARG A 127 7.90 -6.19 3.82
CA ARG A 127 9.15 -5.48 4.10
C ARG A 127 8.90 -4.24 4.96
N MET A 128 7.82 -3.50 4.70
CA MET A 128 7.43 -2.34 5.51
C MET A 128 7.11 -2.76 6.95
N VAL A 129 6.34 -3.84 7.14
CA VAL A 129 6.05 -4.40 8.47
C VAL A 129 7.35 -4.78 9.20
N GLU A 130 8.25 -5.52 8.54
CA GLU A 130 9.53 -5.97 9.12
C GLU A 130 10.46 -4.80 9.49
N SER A 131 10.42 -3.70 8.72
CA SER A 131 11.26 -2.52 8.97
C SER A 131 10.67 -1.50 9.96
N THR A 132 9.38 -1.62 10.27
CA THR A 132 8.70 -0.69 11.19
C THR A 132 8.93 -1.16 12.61
N ASN A 133 9.68 -0.36 13.39
CA ASN A 133 9.80 -0.56 14.82
C ASN A 133 8.55 0.00 15.51
N TYR A 134 7.65 -0.88 15.93
CA TYR A 134 6.40 -0.54 16.63
C TYR A 134 6.59 -0.42 18.14
#